data_AF-A0A1B7Y977-F1
#
_entry.id   AF-A0A1B7Y977-F1
#
_cell.length_a   1.000
_cell.length_b   1.000
_cell.length_c   1.000
_cell.angle_alpha   90.00
_cell.angle_beta   90.00
_cell.angle_gamma   90.00
#
_symmetry.space_group_name_H-M   'P 1'
#
loop_
_entity.id
_entity.type
_entity.pdbx_description
1 polymer ?
#
loop_
_entity_poly.entity_id
_entity_poly.type
_entity_poly.pdbx_seq_one_letter_code
_entity_poly.pdbx_strand_id
1 'polypeptide(L)'
;MARRLFASVGVPFSGTGIITGPEPVSTILPTDGSASGTIVYATPDPLVTSVVVYSGTESLTGPIPLTTVYQSGTVPGTVLLARPRLLFASVGVPYSGTGVITGPEPIETLVPTGSESGTIVYATPEPYRTSEVDYTGPLTLTGPVPLETIFQSGTTPGTLFNRVQLIN
;
A
#
# COMPACT_ATOMS: atom_id res chain seq x y z
N MET A 1 39.90 -15.55 47.37
CA MET A 1 40.10 -15.59 45.91
C MET A 1 39.60 -14.27 45.34
N ALA A 2 40.44 -13.48 44.68
CA ALA A 2 40.02 -12.24 44.03
C ALA A 2 39.21 -12.56 42.77
N ARG A 3 37.96 -12.12 42.71
CA ARG A 3 37.13 -12.20 41.50
C ARG A 3 37.71 -11.17 40.52
N ARG A 4 38.37 -11.63 39.46
CA ARG A 4 38.89 -10.71 38.43
C ARG A 4 37.68 -10.03 37.77
N LEU A 5 37.62 -8.70 37.89
CA LEU A 5 36.59 -7.90 37.22
C LEU A 5 36.95 -7.80 35.74
N PHE A 6 35.97 -8.01 34.87
CA PHE A 6 36.09 -7.80 33.42
C PHE A 6 35.09 -6.74 32.98
N ALA A 7 35.57 -5.78 32.21
CA ALA A 7 34.72 -4.92 31.38
C ALA A 7 34.44 -5.63 30.04
N SER A 8 33.37 -5.22 29.37
CA SER A 8 32.98 -5.72 28.03
C SER A 8 32.98 -4.57 27.03
N VAL A 9 33.50 -4.82 25.83
CA VAL A 9 33.41 -3.89 24.69
C VAL A 9 32.91 -4.63 23.45
N GLY A 10 32.01 -4.01 22.69
CA GLY A 10 31.52 -4.53 21.42
C GLY A 10 32.24 -3.89 20.23
N VAL A 11 32.59 -4.68 19.22
CA VAL A 11 33.12 -4.22 17.93
C VAL A 11 32.33 -4.86 16.79
N PRO A 12 32.10 -4.16 15.66
CA PRO A 12 31.42 -4.76 14.51
C PRO A 12 32.15 -6.01 14.02
N PHE A 13 31.39 -7.06 13.70
CA PHE A 13 31.95 -8.27 13.13
C PHE A 13 32.51 -8.02 11.72
N SER A 14 33.76 -8.47 11.51
CA SER A 14 34.47 -8.32 10.23
C SER A 14 35.00 -9.65 9.69
N GLY A 15 34.55 -10.78 10.24
CA GLY A 15 34.94 -12.13 9.80
C GLY A 15 34.07 -12.64 8.66
N THR A 16 34.38 -13.81 8.10
CA THR A 16 33.62 -14.43 6.98
C THR A 16 32.54 -15.42 7.43
N GLY A 17 32.44 -15.67 8.73
CA GLY A 17 31.42 -16.56 9.33
C GLY A 17 30.06 -15.90 9.55
N ILE A 18 29.15 -16.67 10.13
CA ILE A 18 27.83 -16.19 10.57
C ILE A 18 27.85 -16.06 12.09
N ILE A 19 27.52 -14.88 12.62
CA ILE A 19 27.19 -14.70 14.03
C ILE A 19 25.76 -14.16 14.15
N THR A 20 24.98 -14.69 15.10
CA THR A 20 23.58 -14.31 15.33
C THR A 20 23.40 -13.46 16.59
N GLY A 21 24.48 -13.23 17.32
CA GLY A 21 24.55 -12.42 18.54
C GLY A 21 26.01 -12.12 18.91
N PRO A 22 26.25 -11.35 19.99
CA PRO A 22 27.60 -11.02 20.42
C PRO A 22 28.43 -12.25 20.79
N GLU A 23 29.61 -12.42 20.18
CA GLU A 23 30.52 -13.54 20.42
C GLU A 23 31.89 -13.05 20.92
N PRO A 24 32.46 -13.60 22.02
CA PRO A 24 33.75 -13.16 22.52
C PRO A 24 34.87 -13.56 21.56
N VAL A 25 35.63 -12.57 21.07
CA VAL A 25 36.73 -12.78 20.11
C VAL A 25 38.11 -12.50 20.71
N SER A 26 38.17 -11.77 21.83
CA SER A 26 39.44 -11.50 22.51
C SER A 26 39.24 -11.26 24.00
N THR A 27 40.25 -11.63 24.78
CA THR A 27 40.33 -11.31 26.22
C THR A 27 41.66 -10.61 26.47
N ILE A 28 41.59 -9.37 26.95
CA ILE A 28 42.74 -8.57 27.35
C ILE A 28 42.87 -8.68 28.86
N LEU A 29 43.95 -9.30 29.32
CA LEU A 29 44.24 -9.43 30.73
C LEU A 29 44.91 -8.14 31.25
N PRO A 30 44.60 -7.71 32.49
CA PRO A 30 45.27 -6.58 33.11
C PRO A 30 46.72 -6.96 33.43
N THR A 31 47.66 -6.06 33.17
CA THR A 31 49.11 -6.29 33.29
C THR A 31 49.63 -6.25 34.73
N ASP A 32 48.98 -5.48 35.61
CA ASP A 32 49.45 -5.21 36.98
C ASP A 32 48.47 -5.68 38.07
N GLY A 33 47.35 -6.31 37.69
CA GLY A 33 46.34 -6.81 38.61
C GLY A 33 45.52 -5.74 39.35
N SER A 34 45.77 -4.45 39.08
CA SER A 34 45.01 -3.33 39.67
C SER A 34 43.86 -2.88 38.78
N ALA A 35 43.89 -3.19 37.48
CA ALA A 35 42.83 -2.88 36.52
C ALA A 35 41.92 -4.09 36.25
N SER A 36 40.68 -3.82 35.82
CA SER A 36 39.80 -4.84 35.24
C SER A 36 40.35 -5.32 33.89
N GLY A 37 40.19 -6.60 33.58
CA GLY A 37 40.40 -7.10 32.21
C GLY A 37 39.31 -6.60 31.25
N THR A 38 39.48 -6.81 29.96
CA THR A 38 38.45 -6.48 28.96
C THR A 38 38.15 -7.69 28.07
N ILE A 39 36.88 -8.04 27.92
CA ILE A 39 36.42 -9.01 26.91
C ILE A 39 35.90 -8.22 25.71
N VAL A 40 36.44 -8.52 24.53
CA VAL A 40 36.00 -7.95 23.26
C VAL A 40 35.00 -8.91 22.64
N TYR A 41 33.79 -8.41 22.38
CA TYR A 41 32.74 -9.13 21.68
C TYR A 41 32.65 -8.63 20.24
N ALA A 42 32.65 -9.53 19.27
CA ALA A 42 32.19 -9.21 17.93
C ALA A 42 30.65 -9.17 17.94
N THR A 43 30.08 -8.09 17.44
CA THR A 43 28.62 -7.89 17.37
C THR A 43 28.13 -7.95 15.93
N PRO A 44 27.03 -8.66 15.64
CA PRO A 44 26.44 -8.67 14.32
C PRO A 44 25.92 -7.29 13.94
N ASP A 45 25.82 -7.03 12.64
CA ASP A 45 25.12 -5.86 12.15
C ASP A 45 23.60 -6.02 12.36
N PRO A 46 22.86 -4.92 12.56
CA PRO A 46 21.41 -4.97 12.57
C PRO A 46 20.86 -5.59 11.29
N LEU A 47 19.82 -6.43 11.42
CA LEU A 47 19.15 -7.01 10.25
C LEU A 47 18.48 -5.90 9.42
N VAL A 48 18.64 -5.99 8.11
CA VAL A 48 17.93 -5.16 7.14
C VAL A 48 16.58 -5.82 6.82
N THR A 49 15.58 -5.02 6.47
CA THR A 49 14.27 -5.55 6.05
C THR A 49 14.14 -5.50 4.53
N SER A 50 13.74 -6.61 3.91
CA SER A 50 13.35 -6.67 2.50
C SER A 50 11.89 -7.13 2.40
N VAL A 51 11.11 -6.50 1.52
CA VAL A 51 9.66 -6.76 1.42
C VAL A 51 9.30 -7.22 0.01
N VAL A 52 8.72 -8.40 -0.11
CA VAL A 52 8.23 -8.98 -1.37
C VAL A 52 6.71 -9.12 -1.36
N VAL A 53 6.11 -9.06 -2.54
CA VAL A 53 4.67 -9.27 -2.70
C VAL A 53 4.36 -10.76 -2.49
N TYR A 54 3.53 -11.10 -1.51
CA TYR A 54 3.14 -12.48 -1.23
C TYR A 54 2.48 -13.11 -2.45
N SER A 55 2.89 -14.30 -2.86
CA SER A 55 2.38 -14.98 -4.08
C SER A 55 1.59 -16.25 -3.80
N GLY A 56 1.27 -16.53 -2.54
CA GLY A 56 0.47 -17.71 -2.18
C GLY A 56 -1.03 -17.44 -2.27
N THR A 57 -1.81 -18.42 -1.81
CA THR A 57 -3.28 -18.43 -1.85
C THR A 57 -3.92 -17.87 -0.59
N GLU A 58 -3.15 -17.65 0.47
CA GLU A 58 -3.69 -17.11 1.72
C GLU A 58 -3.86 -15.60 1.65
N SER A 59 -4.88 -15.10 2.34
CA SER A 59 -5.10 -13.66 2.49
C SER A 59 -4.23 -13.13 3.62
N LEU A 60 -3.38 -12.15 3.32
CA LEU A 60 -2.58 -11.47 4.35
C LEU A 60 -3.26 -10.18 4.76
N THR A 61 -3.43 -9.97 6.06
CA THR A 61 -3.91 -8.70 6.63
C THR A 61 -2.79 -7.68 6.84
N GLY A 62 -1.53 -8.11 6.76
CA GLY A 62 -0.34 -7.29 6.90
C GLY A 62 0.94 -8.07 6.55
N PRO A 63 2.11 -7.42 6.61
CA PRO A 63 3.38 -8.09 6.36
C PRO A 63 3.66 -9.22 7.36
N ILE A 64 4.09 -10.37 6.87
CA ILE A 64 4.51 -11.51 7.71
C ILE A 64 5.97 -11.88 7.43
N PRO A 65 6.71 -12.38 8.44
CA PRO A 65 8.06 -12.87 8.22
C PRO A 65 8.05 -14.16 7.39
N LEU A 66 8.88 -14.21 6.34
CA LEU A 66 9.07 -15.39 5.50
C LEU A 66 10.35 -16.15 5.89
N THR A 67 11.48 -15.44 5.90
CA THR A 67 12.77 -16.04 6.25
C THR A 67 13.76 -14.97 6.71
N THR A 68 14.84 -15.40 7.37
CA THR A 68 15.97 -14.55 7.71
C THR A 68 17.22 -15.12 7.04
N VAL A 69 17.87 -14.30 6.22
CA VAL A 69 19.20 -14.57 5.68
C VAL A 69 20.19 -13.94 6.64
N TYR A 70 21.03 -14.74 7.28
CA TYR A 70 22.03 -14.20 8.21
C TYR A 70 23.16 -13.49 7.48
N GLN A 71 23.82 -12.59 8.21
CA GLN A 71 24.97 -11.86 7.72
C GLN A 71 26.08 -12.80 7.23
N SER A 72 26.85 -12.33 6.25
CA SER A 72 28.05 -13.01 5.75
C SER A 72 29.11 -11.96 5.45
N GLY A 73 30.27 -12.06 6.10
CA GLY A 73 31.27 -11.00 5.97
C GLY A 73 30.77 -9.70 6.62
N THR A 74 30.97 -8.62 5.88
CA THR A 74 30.45 -7.27 6.18
C THR A 74 29.09 -7.00 5.54
N VAL A 75 28.43 -8.01 4.96
CA VAL A 75 27.08 -7.87 4.41
C VAL A 75 26.07 -8.14 5.53
N PRO A 76 25.23 -7.14 5.90
CA PRO A 76 24.23 -7.33 6.94
C PRO A 76 23.23 -8.45 6.59
N GLY A 77 22.74 -9.14 7.61
CA GLY A 77 21.64 -10.09 7.43
C GLY A 77 20.36 -9.38 6.99
N THR A 78 19.44 -10.11 6.37
CA THR A 78 18.16 -9.59 5.87
C THR A 78 16.99 -10.43 6.37
N VAL A 79 15.99 -9.79 6.96
CA VAL A 79 14.66 -10.37 7.18
C VAL A 79 13.82 -10.12 5.94
N LEU A 80 13.34 -11.20 5.33
CA LEU A 80 12.42 -11.14 4.20
C LEU A 80 10.98 -11.18 4.73
N LEU A 81 10.22 -10.14 4.43
CA LEU A 81 8.79 -10.04 4.75
C LEU A 81 7.96 -10.22 3.49
N ALA A 82 6.87 -10.97 3.60
CA ALA A 82 5.84 -11.06 2.58
C ALA A 82 4.72 -10.07 2.90
N ARG A 83 4.43 -9.14 1.98
CA ARG A 83 3.32 -8.18 2.11
C ARG A 83 2.06 -8.64 1.36
N PRO A 84 0.86 -8.23 1.78
CA PRO A 84 -0.38 -8.50 1.04
C PRO A 84 -0.32 -8.00 -0.42
N ARG A 85 -0.98 -8.73 -1.32
CA ARG A 85 -1.30 -8.22 -2.66
C ARG A 85 -2.50 -7.29 -2.55
N LEU A 86 -2.35 -6.03 -2.92
CA LEU A 86 -3.45 -5.06 -2.97
C LEU A 86 -3.70 -4.65 -4.42
N LEU A 87 -4.32 -5.55 -5.18
CA LEU A 87 -4.77 -5.29 -6.56
C LEU A 87 -6.29 -5.24 -6.56
N PHE A 88 -6.88 -4.22 -7.16
CA PHE A 88 -8.34 -4.06 -7.24
C PHE A 88 -8.78 -3.90 -8.69
N ALA A 89 -9.81 -4.66 -9.07
CA ALA A 89 -10.61 -4.40 -10.26
C ALA A 89 -11.77 -3.44 -9.92
N SER A 90 -12.31 -2.77 -10.95
CA SER A 90 -13.52 -1.94 -10.81
C SER A 90 -14.67 -2.56 -11.58
N VAL A 91 -15.84 -2.66 -10.95
CA VAL A 91 -17.07 -3.14 -11.57
C VAL A 91 -18.16 -2.11 -11.36
N GLY A 92 -18.85 -1.72 -12.44
CA GLY A 92 -20.00 -0.82 -12.37
C GLY A 92 -21.31 -1.60 -12.36
N VAL A 93 -22.21 -1.28 -11.44
CA VAL A 93 -23.59 -1.77 -11.42
C VAL A 93 -24.56 -0.59 -11.52
N PRO A 94 -25.75 -0.75 -12.13
CA PRO A 94 -26.74 0.33 -12.17
C PRO A 94 -27.13 0.79 -10.76
N TYR A 95 -27.24 2.10 -10.56
CA TYR A 95 -27.73 2.66 -9.30
C TYR A 95 -29.18 2.24 -9.04
N SER A 96 -29.44 1.72 -7.84
CA SER A 96 -30.75 1.22 -7.39
C SER A 96 -31.25 1.89 -6.11
N GLY A 97 -30.56 2.95 -5.65
CA GLY A 97 -30.97 3.72 -4.48
C GLY A 97 -32.07 4.74 -4.78
N THR A 98 -32.43 5.53 -3.77
CA THR A 98 -33.45 6.59 -3.86
C THR A 98 -32.87 8.00 -3.89
N GLY A 99 -31.55 8.14 -3.74
CA GLY A 99 -30.85 9.41 -3.71
C GLY A 99 -30.46 9.90 -5.11
N VAL A 100 -29.60 10.91 -5.12
CA VAL A 100 -29.00 11.49 -6.32
C VAL A 100 -27.54 11.09 -6.33
N ILE A 101 -27.07 10.49 -7.43
CA ILE A 101 -25.64 10.34 -7.72
C ILE A 101 -25.36 10.98 -9.07
N THR A 102 -24.27 11.73 -9.19
CA THR A 102 -23.92 12.44 -10.43
C THR A 102 -22.79 11.78 -11.21
N GLY A 103 -22.24 10.69 -10.66
CA GLY A 103 -21.16 9.88 -11.20
C GLY A 103 -21.04 8.56 -10.45
N PRO A 104 -20.14 7.65 -10.86
CA PRO A 104 -19.94 6.38 -10.16
C PRO A 104 -19.54 6.57 -8.70
N GLU A 105 -20.25 5.94 -7.77
CA GLU A 105 -19.96 5.96 -6.33
C GLU A 105 -19.65 4.56 -5.80
N PRO A 106 -18.59 4.36 -4.99
CA PRO A 106 -18.26 3.04 -4.45
C PRO A 106 -19.32 2.60 -3.43
N ILE A 107 -19.88 1.41 -3.62
CA ILE A 107 -20.91 0.83 -2.74
C ILE A 107 -20.45 -0.44 -2.03
N GLU A 108 -19.44 -1.12 -2.55
CA GLU A 108 -18.91 -2.35 -1.95
C GLU A 108 -17.42 -2.49 -2.26
N THR A 109 -16.67 -3.05 -1.31
CA THR A 109 -15.26 -3.40 -1.49
C THR A 109 -15.03 -4.83 -1.05
N LEU A 110 -14.71 -5.68 -2.02
CA LEU A 110 -14.24 -7.03 -1.81
C LEU A 110 -12.73 -7.00 -1.76
N VAL A 111 -12.15 -7.34 -0.60
CA VAL A 111 -10.70 -7.35 -0.44
C VAL A 111 -10.06 -8.50 -1.24
N PRO A 112 -8.82 -8.34 -1.74
CA PRO A 112 -8.11 -9.41 -2.42
C PRO A 112 -7.96 -10.64 -1.51
N THR A 113 -8.15 -11.83 -2.07
CA THR A 113 -7.92 -13.09 -1.36
C THR A 113 -6.95 -13.98 -2.13
N GLY A 114 -5.84 -14.35 -1.49
CA GLY A 114 -4.79 -15.14 -2.13
C GLY A 114 -4.20 -14.49 -3.37
N SER A 115 -4.35 -15.17 -4.52
CA SER A 115 -3.91 -14.67 -5.83
C SER A 115 -4.96 -13.83 -6.55
N GLU A 116 -6.21 -13.80 -6.09
CA GLU A 116 -7.29 -13.03 -6.71
C GLU A 116 -7.17 -11.56 -6.33
N SER A 117 -7.42 -10.69 -7.32
CA SER A 117 -7.54 -9.26 -7.06
C SER A 117 -8.84 -8.98 -6.32
N GLY A 118 -8.83 -8.00 -5.43
CA GLY A 118 -10.05 -7.45 -4.85
C GLY A 118 -10.91 -6.77 -5.93
N THR A 119 -12.13 -6.41 -5.57
CA THR A 119 -13.04 -5.71 -6.47
C THR A 119 -13.70 -4.55 -5.73
N ILE A 120 -13.68 -3.36 -6.34
CA ILE A 120 -14.50 -2.24 -5.89
C ILE A 120 -15.72 -2.17 -6.81
N VAL A 121 -16.89 -2.30 -6.20
CA VAL A 121 -18.17 -2.18 -6.90
C VAL A 121 -18.63 -0.73 -6.82
N TYR A 122 -18.89 -0.13 -7.97
CA TYR A 122 -19.42 1.22 -8.10
C TYR A 122 -20.88 1.16 -8.53
N ALA A 123 -21.74 1.91 -7.86
CA ALA A 123 -23.03 2.25 -8.40
C ALA A 123 -22.86 3.35 -9.46
N THR A 124 -23.32 3.09 -10.67
CA THR A 124 -23.20 3.99 -11.80
C THR A 124 -24.55 4.65 -12.09
N PRO A 125 -24.61 5.98 -12.27
CA PRO A 125 -25.84 6.66 -12.67
C PRO A 125 -26.32 6.20 -14.03
N GLU A 126 -27.62 6.32 -14.30
CA GLU A 126 -28.10 6.16 -15.67
C GLU A 126 -27.62 7.33 -16.55
N PRO A 127 -27.35 7.09 -17.85
CA PRO A 127 -27.03 8.17 -18.77
C PRO A 127 -28.13 9.23 -18.80
N TYR A 128 -27.73 10.51 -18.93
CA TYR A 128 -28.69 11.59 -19.10
C TYR A 128 -29.52 11.38 -20.37
N ARG A 129 -30.82 11.65 -20.28
CA ARG A 129 -31.68 11.84 -21.44
C ARG A 129 -31.47 13.24 -22.00
N THR A 130 -31.44 13.38 -23.31
CA THR A 130 -31.38 14.69 -23.96
C THR A 130 -32.78 15.15 -24.32
N SER A 131 -33.08 16.41 -24.03
CA SER A 131 -34.29 17.09 -24.47
C SER A 131 -33.92 18.40 -25.15
N GLU A 132 -34.66 18.78 -26.18
CA GLU A 132 -34.39 19.97 -26.97
C GLU A 132 -35.44 21.04 -26.70
N VAL A 133 -34.98 22.29 -26.61
CA VAL A 133 -35.79 23.49 -26.42
C VAL A 133 -35.46 24.47 -27.53
N ASP A 134 -36.48 25.05 -28.15
CA ASP A 134 -36.29 25.98 -29.25
C ASP A 134 -35.57 27.25 -28.80
N TYR A 135 -34.54 27.64 -29.55
CA TYR A 135 -33.86 28.91 -29.36
C TYR A 135 -34.55 30.02 -30.17
N THR A 136 -35.09 31.01 -29.46
CA THR A 136 -35.76 32.18 -30.04
C THR A 136 -34.94 33.47 -29.91
N GLY A 137 -33.66 33.37 -29.55
CA GLY A 137 -32.79 34.54 -29.39
C GLY A 137 -32.24 35.07 -30.71
N PRO A 138 -31.55 36.22 -30.69
CA PRO A 138 -31.08 36.91 -31.90
C PRO A 138 -29.80 36.32 -32.51
N LEU A 139 -29.15 35.35 -31.84
CA LEU A 139 -27.90 34.74 -32.30
C LEU A 139 -28.18 33.49 -33.13
N THR A 140 -27.30 33.18 -34.09
CA THR A 140 -27.33 31.90 -34.78
C THR A 140 -26.56 30.86 -33.98
N LEU A 141 -27.22 29.78 -33.55
CA LEU A 141 -26.53 28.64 -32.97
C LEU A 141 -25.91 27.78 -34.08
N THR A 142 -24.65 27.38 -33.90
CA THR A 142 -23.94 26.45 -34.79
C THR A 142 -24.09 24.98 -34.38
N GLY A 143 -24.82 24.72 -33.29
CA GLY A 143 -25.14 23.39 -32.76
C GLY A 143 -25.93 23.47 -31.45
N PRO A 144 -26.33 22.32 -30.87
CA PRO A 144 -27.01 22.29 -29.58
C PRO A 144 -26.17 22.90 -28.46
N VAL A 145 -26.78 23.77 -27.64
CA VAL A 145 -26.11 24.41 -26.49
C VAL A 145 -26.80 23.98 -25.19
N PRO A 146 -26.06 23.49 -24.17
CA PRO A 146 -26.64 23.15 -22.87
C PRO A 146 -27.39 24.32 -22.25
N LEU A 147 -28.62 24.07 -21.79
CA LEU A 147 -29.48 25.03 -21.10
C LEU A 147 -29.58 24.70 -19.61
N GLU A 148 -29.99 23.48 -19.31
CA GLU A 148 -30.29 23.06 -17.94
C GLU A 148 -30.02 21.56 -17.77
N THR A 149 -29.58 21.18 -16.58
CA THR A 149 -29.37 19.78 -16.21
C THR A 149 -30.22 19.46 -15.00
N ILE A 150 -31.14 18.52 -15.16
CA ILE A 150 -31.84 17.87 -14.05
C ILE A 150 -31.07 16.59 -13.72
N PHE A 151 -30.56 16.49 -12.49
CA PHE A 151 -29.87 15.29 -12.03
C PHE A 151 -30.83 14.12 -11.88
N GLN A 152 -30.29 12.90 -11.95
CA GLN A 152 -31.08 11.71 -11.68
C GLN A 152 -31.65 11.71 -10.26
N SER A 153 -32.81 11.10 -10.09
CA SER A 153 -33.44 10.92 -8.77
C SER A 153 -33.90 9.48 -8.63
N GLY A 154 -33.30 8.76 -7.68
CA GLY A 154 -33.46 7.32 -7.58
C GLY A 154 -33.01 6.63 -8.87
N THR A 155 -33.87 5.77 -9.42
CA THR A 155 -33.65 5.10 -10.72
C THR A 155 -34.16 5.91 -11.91
N THR A 156 -34.60 7.16 -11.72
CA THR A 156 -35.04 8.01 -12.84
C THR A 156 -33.82 8.72 -13.42
N PRO A 157 -33.46 8.48 -14.69
CA PRO A 157 -32.31 9.15 -15.31
C PRO A 157 -32.48 10.66 -15.33
N GLY A 158 -31.36 11.37 -15.18
CA GLY A 158 -31.33 12.82 -15.32
C GLY A 158 -31.68 13.26 -16.74
N THR A 159 -32.01 14.54 -16.91
CA THR A 159 -32.29 15.13 -18.23
C THR A 159 -31.39 16.33 -18.47
N LEU A 160 -30.69 16.34 -19.61
CA LEU A 160 -29.96 17.48 -20.15
C LEU A 160 -30.83 18.18 -21.19
N PHE A 161 -31.22 19.42 -20.91
CA PHE A 161 -31.92 20.28 -21.85
C PHE A 161 -30.91 21.05 -22.69
N ASN A 162 -31.05 20.98 -24.02
CA ASN A 162 -30.24 21.73 -24.96
C ASN A 162 -31.11 22.73 -25.72
N ARG A 163 -30.60 23.93 -25.92
CA ARG A 163 -31.14 24.89 -26.89
C ARG A 163 -30.71 24.50 -28.29
N VAL A 164 -31.66 24.40 -29.20
CA VAL A 164 -31.42 24.15 -30.63
C VAL A 164 -32.07 25.23 -31.48
N GLN A 165 -31.42 25.59 -32.57
CA GLN A 165 -32.01 26.48 -33.57
C GLN A 165 -32.90 25.65 -34.49
N LEU A 166 -34.19 25.95 -34.55
CA LEU A 166 -35.05 25.37 -35.58
C LEU A 166 -34.61 25.90 -36.94
N ILE A 167 -34.30 24.97 -37.85
CA ILE A 167 -34.14 25.26 -39.27
C ILE A 167 -35.55 25.13 -39.87
N ASN A 168 -36.24 26.27 -40.04
CA ASN A 168 -37.46 26.33 -40.85
C ASN A 168 -37.11 26.55 -42.33
#